data_AF-A0A2V5V5G4-F1
#
_entry.id   AF-A0A2V5V5G4-F1
#
_cell.length_a   1.000
_cell.length_b   1.000
_cell.length_c   1.000
_cell.angle_alpha   90.00
_cell.angle_beta   90.00
_cell.angle_gamma   90.00
#
_symmetry.space_group_name_H-M   'P 1'
#
loop_
_entity.id
_entity.type
_entity.pdbx_description
1 polymer ?
#
loop_
_entity_poly.entity_id
_entity_poly.type
_entity_poly.pdbx_seq_one_letter_code
_entity_poly.pdbx_strand_id
1 'polypeptide(L)'
;MTALTALFQWLTLQSKLQGGEGMPETNTIGEQVLEAVVAGPDGANRLFTVTGAANVQILASGNTDPVNPTWTFLVGPTLTHGQFYRAIASASVASQEVSKRGVPSEYMVQIKSVEADWDDESERVEVRVELFLSSNRAYINISQLRYWVTILAQI
;
A
#
# COMPACT_ATOMS: atom_id res chain seq x y z
N MET A 1 -6.34 -23.92 10.12
CA MET A 1 -6.83 -22.60 10.61
C MET A 1 -8.26 -22.77 11.06
N THR A 2 -8.55 -22.53 12.34
CA THR A 2 -9.90 -22.71 12.91
C THR A 2 -10.73 -21.44 12.70
N ALA A 3 -12.05 -21.59 12.58
CA ALA A 3 -12.98 -20.47 12.38
C ALA A 3 -12.86 -19.39 13.47
N LEU A 4 -12.42 -19.77 14.67
CA LEU A 4 -12.17 -18.85 15.79
C LEU A 4 -11.03 -17.86 15.51
N THR A 5 -9.96 -18.31 14.84
CA THR A 5 -8.81 -17.47 14.47
C THR A 5 -9.19 -16.45 13.39
N ALA A 6 -10.01 -16.88 12.42
CA ALA A 6 -10.53 -16.00 11.37
C ALA A 6 -11.50 -14.94 11.93
N LEU A 7 -12.33 -15.31 12.92
CA LEU A 7 -13.24 -14.37 13.58
C LEU A 7 -12.49 -13.33 14.42
N PHE A 8 -11.43 -13.74 15.12
CA PHE A 8 -10.57 -12.82 15.87
C PHE A 8 -9.83 -11.85 14.94
N GLN A 9 -9.25 -12.33 13.84
CA GLN A 9 -8.65 -11.46 12.83
C GLN A 9 -9.68 -10.50 12.21
N TRP A 10 -10.91 -10.95 12.00
CA TRP A 10 -11.99 -10.13 11.45
C TRP A 10 -12.41 -8.99 12.41
N LEU A 11 -12.51 -9.28 13.70
CA LEU A 11 -12.82 -8.26 14.73
C LEU A 11 -11.69 -7.24 14.89
N THR A 12 -10.43 -7.68 14.86
CA THR A 12 -9.26 -6.78 14.93
C THR A 12 -9.10 -5.93 13.66
N LEU A 13 -9.47 -6.44 12.49
CA LEU A 13 -9.44 -5.65 11.25
C LEU A 13 -10.56 -4.59 11.23
N GLN A 14 -11.75 -4.92 11.74
CA GLN A 14 -12.85 -3.95 11.85
C GLN A 14 -12.54 -2.81 12.82
N SER A 15 -11.87 -3.08 13.95
CA SER A 15 -11.48 -2.02 14.89
C SER A 15 -10.46 -1.05 14.30
N LYS A 16 -9.50 -1.55 13.51
CA LYS A 16 -8.53 -0.71 12.79
C LYS A 16 -9.17 0.14 11.69
N LEU A 17 -10.23 -0.35 11.04
CA LEU A 17 -10.96 0.38 10.02
C LEU A 17 -11.91 1.45 10.58
N GLN A 18 -12.25 1.42 11.88
CA GLN A 18 -13.22 2.35 12.50
C GLN A 18 -12.62 3.55 13.25
N GLY A 19 -11.34 3.85 13.05
CA GLY A 19 -10.73 5.10 13.53
C GLY A 19 -10.34 5.04 15.01
N GLY A 20 -9.06 4.78 15.27
CA GLY A 20 -8.49 4.87 16.62
C GLY A 20 -7.14 4.18 16.80
N GLU A 21 -6.79 3.22 15.94
CA GLU A 21 -5.47 2.59 15.93
C GLU A 21 -4.78 2.88 14.58
N GLY A 22 -3.45 3.05 14.60
CA GLY A 22 -2.64 3.47 13.45
C GLY A 22 -2.89 2.66 12.17
N MET A 23 -2.59 3.29 11.03
CA MET A 23 -2.75 2.68 9.72
C MET A 23 -2.05 1.31 9.66
N PRO A 24 -2.68 0.28 9.06
CA PRO A 24 -2.06 -1.03 8.99
C PRO A 24 -0.79 -0.99 8.15
N GLU A 25 0.34 -1.28 8.80
CA GLU A 25 1.64 -1.49 8.16
C GLU A 25 1.75 -2.90 7.58
N THR A 26 2.53 -3.04 6.50
CA THR A 26 2.87 -4.34 5.95
C THR A 26 4.30 -4.44 5.43
N ASN A 27 4.75 -5.68 5.26
CA ASN A 27 6.05 -6.00 4.67
C ASN A 27 5.96 -6.06 3.14
N THR A 28 7.07 -5.69 2.51
CA THR A 28 7.28 -5.85 1.08
C THR A 28 7.94 -7.18 0.76
N ILE A 29 7.72 -7.69 -0.46
CA ILE A 29 8.32 -8.91 -0.98
C ILE A 29 8.87 -8.69 -2.39
N GLY A 30 10.00 -9.35 -2.67
CA GLY A 30 10.64 -9.29 -3.98
C GLY A 30 11.05 -7.87 -4.38
N GLU A 31 11.48 -7.06 -3.42
CA GLU A 31 11.98 -5.72 -3.67
C GLU A 31 13.20 -5.76 -4.59
N GLN A 32 13.17 -4.94 -5.64
CA GLN A 32 14.29 -4.71 -6.55
C GLN A 32 14.60 -3.23 -6.56
N VAL A 33 15.88 -2.90 -6.38
CA VAL A 33 16.38 -1.54 -6.36
C VAL A 33 17.36 -1.36 -7.52
N LEU A 34 17.07 -0.39 -8.38
CA LEU A 34 18.02 0.12 -9.37
C LEU A 34 18.51 1.48 -8.90
N GLU A 35 19.82 1.61 -8.73
CA GLU A 35 20.49 2.88 -8.44
C GLU A 35 21.09 3.47 -9.71
N ALA A 36 20.83 4.74 -9.94
CA ALA A 36 21.44 5.52 -11.00
C ALA A 36 22.15 6.75 -10.43
N VAL A 37 23.34 7.05 -10.96
CA VAL A 37 23.99 8.35 -10.74
C VAL A 37 23.32 9.37 -11.65
N VAL A 38 22.86 10.47 -11.08
CA VAL A 38 22.15 11.53 -11.79
C VAL A 38 22.75 12.89 -11.48
N ALA A 39 22.48 13.88 -12.33
CA ALA A 39 22.71 15.30 -12.03
C ALA A 39 21.37 15.94 -11.70
N GLY A 40 20.91 15.74 -10.47
CA GLY A 40 19.64 16.27 -9.96
C GLY A 40 19.75 17.72 -9.47
N PRO A 41 18.61 18.35 -9.16
CA PRO A 41 18.58 19.66 -8.54
C PRO A 41 19.24 19.63 -7.15
N ASP A 42 19.72 20.79 -6.69
CA ASP A 42 20.11 21.04 -5.30
C ASP A 42 21.15 20.07 -4.72
N GLY A 43 22.00 19.49 -5.57
CA GLY A 43 23.07 18.56 -5.17
C GLY A 43 22.67 17.09 -5.16
N ALA A 44 21.40 16.76 -5.44
CA ALA A 44 20.96 15.39 -5.58
C ALA A 44 21.75 14.67 -6.69
N ASN A 45 22.36 13.54 -6.33
CA ASN A 45 23.31 12.83 -7.18
C ASN A 45 22.99 11.34 -7.33
N ARG A 46 21.90 10.87 -6.70
CA ARG A 46 21.40 9.50 -6.78
C ARG A 46 19.90 9.45 -7.02
N LEU A 47 19.50 8.57 -7.91
CA LEU A 47 18.11 8.22 -8.17
C LEU A 47 17.94 6.73 -7.95
N PHE A 48 17.08 6.35 -7.02
CA PHE A 48 16.69 4.97 -6.79
C PHE A 48 15.34 4.71 -7.43
N THR A 49 15.24 3.65 -8.23
CA THR A 49 13.98 3.08 -8.67
C THR A 49 13.74 1.80 -7.89
N VAL A 50 12.69 1.77 -7.09
CA VAL A 50 12.35 0.67 -6.20
C VAL A 50 11.03 0.06 -6.68
N THR A 51 11.05 -1.24 -6.97
CA THR A 51 9.86 -1.97 -7.39
C THR A 51 9.70 -3.21 -6.52
N GLY A 52 8.47 -3.66 -6.34
CA GLY A 52 8.21 -4.82 -5.50
C GLY A 52 6.72 -5.06 -5.35
N ALA A 53 6.37 -5.81 -4.32
CA ALA A 53 4.98 -5.95 -3.90
C ALA A 53 4.82 -5.77 -2.40
N ALA A 54 3.69 -5.21 -1.99
CA ALA A 54 3.23 -5.17 -0.62
C ALA A 54 2.14 -6.22 -0.44
N ASN A 55 2.27 -7.07 0.59
CA ASN A 55 1.23 -8.02 0.93
C ASN A 55 0.16 -7.29 1.74
N VAL A 56 -1.05 -7.16 1.21
CA VAL A 56 -2.14 -6.50 1.94
C VAL A 56 -3.23 -7.52 2.25
N GLN A 57 -4.16 -7.16 3.12
CA GLN A 57 -5.38 -7.95 3.27
C GLN A 57 -6.58 -7.02 3.34
N ILE A 58 -7.21 -6.79 2.19
CA ILE A 58 -8.38 -5.93 2.08
C ILE A 58 -9.57 -6.78 1.70
N LEU A 59 -10.57 -6.78 2.57
CA LEU A 59 -11.80 -7.55 2.40
C LEU A 59 -12.98 -6.59 2.33
N ALA A 60 -13.75 -6.66 1.24
CA ALA A 60 -15.04 -5.99 1.12
C ALA A 60 -16.10 -7.03 0.74
N SER A 61 -17.28 -6.96 1.36
CA SER A 61 -18.33 -7.93 1.11
C SER A 61 -19.72 -7.38 1.35
N GLY A 62 -20.69 -7.81 0.54
CA GLY A 62 -22.11 -7.59 0.78
C GLY A 62 -22.68 -6.39 0.04
N ASN A 63 -23.64 -5.71 0.67
CA ASN A 63 -24.21 -4.41 0.24
C ASN A 63 -23.62 -3.30 1.11
N THR A 64 -22.31 -3.36 1.36
CA THR A 64 -21.64 -2.44 2.27
C THR A 64 -21.39 -1.12 1.57
N ASP A 65 -21.52 -0.03 2.33
CA ASP A 65 -21.11 1.29 1.88
C ASP A 65 -19.65 1.25 1.40
N PRO A 66 -19.28 2.11 0.43
CA PRO A 66 -17.91 2.15 -0.04
C PRO A 66 -16.92 2.39 1.11
N VAL A 67 -15.82 1.65 1.12
CA VAL A 67 -14.76 1.76 2.11
C VAL A 67 -13.48 2.30 1.48
N ASN A 68 -12.71 3.06 2.25
CA ASN A 68 -11.43 3.63 1.80
C ASN A 68 -10.27 3.16 2.68
N PRO A 69 -9.82 1.91 2.56
CA PRO A 69 -8.71 1.42 3.36
C PRO A 69 -7.40 2.06 2.90
N THR A 70 -6.59 2.42 3.87
CA THR A 70 -5.23 2.92 3.67
C THR A 70 -4.23 1.91 4.21
N TRP A 71 -3.15 1.69 3.47
CA TRP A 71 -2.04 0.82 3.86
C TRP A 71 -0.72 1.56 3.74
N THR A 72 0.20 1.28 4.66
CA THR A 72 1.56 1.81 4.63
C THR A 72 2.60 0.69 4.57
N PHE A 73 3.73 0.95 3.92
CA PHE A 73 4.89 0.05 3.89
C PHE A 73 6.17 0.80 3.52
N LEU A 74 7.30 0.34 4.06
CA LEU A 74 8.62 0.95 3.86
C LEU A 74 9.36 0.34 2.67
N VAL A 75 9.98 1.19 1.84
CA VAL A 75 10.70 0.78 0.61
C VAL A 75 12.07 1.44 0.48
N GLY A 76 12.95 0.78 -0.29
CA GLY A 76 14.21 1.37 -0.74
C GLY A 76 15.29 1.44 0.33
N PRO A 77 16.39 2.17 0.06
CA PRO A 77 17.53 2.26 0.96
C PRO A 77 17.20 3.07 2.22
N THR A 78 18.02 2.88 3.26
CA THR A 78 18.07 3.77 4.42
C THR A 78 18.81 5.05 4.04
N LEU A 79 18.18 6.20 4.31
CA LEU A 79 18.70 7.54 4.04
C LEU A 79 18.66 8.35 5.33
N THR A 80 19.74 9.04 5.65
CA THR A 80 19.78 9.95 6.81
C THR A 80 19.06 11.25 6.52
N HIS A 81 18.73 12.00 7.58
CA HIS A 81 18.23 13.36 7.47
C HIS A 81 19.18 14.22 6.62
N GLY A 82 18.69 14.79 5.51
CA GLY A 82 19.45 15.57 4.54
C GLY A 82 19.95 14.80 3.31
N GLN A 83 19.88 13.47 3.30
CA GLN A 83 20.14 12.68 2.08
C GLN A 83 18.88 12.56 1.22
N PHE A 84 17.70 12.49 1.81
CA PHE A 84 16.43 12.44 1.08
C PHE A 84 16.03 13.81 0.54
N TYR A 85 15.67 13.87 -0.75
CA TYR A 85 15.14 15.07 -1.39
C TYR A 85 13.66 14.95 -1.72
N ARG A 86 13.28 13.82 -2.34
CA ARG A 86 11.89 13.59 -2.77
C ARG A 86 11.68 12.12 -3.09
N ALA A 87 10.48 11.62 -2.81
CA ALA A 87 9.97 10.40 -3.41
C ALA A 87 8.70 10.69 -4.24
N ILE A 88 8.49 9.86 -5.25
CA ILE A 88 7.19 9.72 -5.93
C ILE A 88 6.90 8.24 -6.06
N ALA A 89 5.63 7.87 -5.91
CA ALA A 89 5.21 6.48 -5.97
C ALA A 89 4.00 6.29 -6.86
N SER A 90 3.85 5.06 -7.33
CA SER A 90 2.68 4.55 -8.01
C SER A 90 2.42 3.13 -7.53
N ALA A 91 1.15 2.76 -7.44
CA ALA A 91 0.74 1.44 -7.00
C ALA A 91 -0.41 0.92 -7.86
N SER A 92 -0.54 -0.40 -7.90
CA SER A 92 -1.62 -1.09 -8.60
C SER A 92 -2.06 -2.33 -7.84
N VAL A 93 -3.32 -2.71 -7.98
CA VAL A 93 -3.84 -3.96 -7.46
C VAL A 93 -3.30 -5.12 -8.30
N ALA A 94 -2.64 -6.08 -7.67
CA ALA A 94 -1.92 -7.14 -8.38
C ALA A 94 -2.46 -8.55 -8.13
N SER A 95 -2.99 -8.81 -6.93
CA SER A 95 -3.68 -10.05 -6.61
C SER A 95 -5.03 -9.73 -6.01
N GLN A 96 -6.09 -10.11 -6.72
CA GLN A 96 -7.47 -9.94 -6.28
C GLN A 96 -8.31 -11.19 -6.58
N GLU A 97 -9.22 -11.50 -5.68
CA GLU A 97 -10.30 -12.46 -5.88
C GLU A 97 -11.62 -11.72 -5.77
N VAL A 98 -12.51 -11.94 -6.75
CA VAL A 98 -13.86 -11.36 -6.74
C VAL A 98 -14.87 -12.47 -6.97
N SER A 99 -15.85 -12.56 -6.07
CA SER A 99 -16.96 -13.51 -6.16
C SER A 99 -18.28 -12.76 -6.14
N LYS A 100 -19.10 -12.92 -7.18
CA LYS A 100 -20.42 -12.30 -7.30
C LYS A 100 -21.51 -13.24 -6.78
N ARG A 101 -22.47 -12.72 -6.02
CA ARG A 101 -23.57 -13.47 -5.40
C ARG A 101 -24.92 -12.97 -5.91
N GLY A 102 -25.35 -13.50 -7.06
CA GLY A 102 -26.64 -13.18 -7.67
C GLY A 102 -26.59 -12.00 -8.65
N VAL A 103 -27.78 -11.62 -9.14
CA VAL A 103 -27.95 -10.60 -10.19
C VAL A 103 -29.03 -9.58 -9.74
N PRO A 104 -28.81 -8.26 -9.92
CA PRO A 104 -27.56 -7.64 -10.36
C PRO A 104 -26.48 -7.71 -9.28
N SER A 105 -25.20 -7.66 -9.70
CA SER A 105 -24.04 -7.57 -8.80
C SER A 105 -22.96 -6.70 -9.43
N GLU A 106 -22.39 -5.83 -8.63
CA GLU A 106 -21.42 -4.80 -9.04
C GLU A 106 -20.32 -4.67 -8.00
N TYR A 107 -19.16 -4.24 -8.47
CA TYR A 107 -18.03 -3.92 -7.61
C TYR A 107 -17.16 -2.86 -8.28
N MET A 108 -16.45 -2.10 -7.47
CA MET A 108 -15.46 -1.13 -7.90
C MET A 108 -14.25 -1.20 -6.99
N VAL A 109 -13.07 -1.20 -7.58
CA VAL A 109 -11.78 -1.11 -6.88
C VAL A 109 -10.97 -0.03 -7.59
N GLN A 110 -10.52 0.97 -6.85
CA GLN A 110 -9.72 2.07 -7.37
C GLN A 110 -8.57 2.37 -6.40
N ILE A 111 -7.42 2.78 -6.94
CA ILE A 111 -6.39 3.46 -6.17
C ILE A 111 -6.78 4.94 -6.14
N LYS A 112 -7.03 5.49 -4.95
CA LYS A 112 -7.41 6.89 -4.77
C LYS A 112 -6.18 7.79 -4.71
N SER A 113 -5.21 7.40 -3.90
CA SER A 113 -3.97 8.13 -3.73
C SER A 113 -2.81 7.17 -3.49
N VAL A 114 -1.64 7.61 -3.92
CA VAL A 114 -0.36 6.98 -3.59
C VAL A 114 0.58 8.10 -3.21
N GLU A 115 1.00 8.09 -1.96
CA GLU A 115 1.94 9.05 -1.41
C GLU A 115 3.23 8.31 -1.05
N ALA A 116 4.35 9.02 -1.15
CA ALA A 116 5.63 8.51 -0.70
C ALA A 116 6.38 9.64 -0.03
N ASP A 117 6.80 9.41 1.21
CA ASP A 117 7.54 10.38 2.00
C ASP A 117 8.63 9.67 2.80
N TRP A 118 9.64 10.43 3.23
CA TRP A 118 10.68 9.89 4.10
C TRP A 118 10.18 9.87 5.53
N ASP A 119 10.29 8.70 6.15
CA ASP A 119 9.97 8.47 7.55
C ASP A 119 11.27 8.58 8.36
N ASP A 120 11.32 9.54 9.28
CA ASP A 120 12.50 9.85 10.08
C ASP A 120 12.73 8.84 11.22
N GLU A 121 11.70 8.10 11.62
CA GLU A 121 11.85 7.02 12.59
C GLU A 121 12.47 5.75 11.99
N SER A 122 12.12 5.40 10.75
CA SER A 122 12.69 4.23 10.06
C SER A 122 13.85 4.56 9.11
N GLU A 123 14.08 5.84 8.85
CA GLU A 123 15.05 6.36 7.89
C GLU A 123 14.84 5.82 6.45
N ARG A 124 13.63 5.35 6.13
CA ARG A 124 13.26 4.81 4.80
C ARG A 124 12.08 5.57 4.22
N VAL A 125 11.79 5.33 2.94
CA VAL A 125 10.60 5.93 2.33
C VAL A 125 9.38 5.10 2.71
N GLU A 126 8.42 5.71 3.41
CA GLU A 126 7.07 5.19 3.64
C GLU A 126 6.22 5.45 2.40
N VAL A 127 5.61 4.40 1.86
CA VAL A 127 4.57 4.49 0.84
C VAL A 127 3.22 4.33 1.50
N ARG A 128 2.30 5.24 1.20
CA ARG A 128 0.91 5.20 1.66
C ARG A 128 -0.02 5.05 0.47
N VAL A 129 -0.85 4.01 0.48
CA VAL A 129 -1.82 3.74 -0.58
C VAL A 129 -3.23 3.78 -0.01
N GLU A 130 -4.06 4.71 -0.48
CA GLU A 130 -5.50 4.72 -0.22
C GLU A 130 -6.22 4.05 -1.39
N LEU A 131 -7.10 3.11 -1.08
CA LEU A 131 -7.99 2.52 -2.07
C LEU A 131 -9.42 3.04 -1.88
N PHE A 132 -10.24 2.92 -2.91
CA PHE A 132 -11.69 2.96 -2.81
C PHE A 132 -12.22 1.59 -3.21
N LEU A 133 -13.04 0.99 -2.36
CA LEU A 133 -13.75 -0.25 -2.67
C LEU A 133 -15.25 -0.04 -2.49
N SER A 134 -16.02 -0.48 -3.49
CA SER A 134 -17.46 -0.63 -3.38
C SER A 134 -17.84 -2.02 -3.82
N SER A 135 -18.76 -2.65 -3.10
CA SER A 135 -19.30 -3.96 -3.44
C SER A 135 -20.79 -3.97 -3.19
N ASN A 136 -21.56 -4.46 -4.16
CA ASN A 136 -22.97 -4.76 -4.01
C ASN A 136 -23.21 -6.18 -4.53
N ARG A 137 -23.59 -7.05 -3.59
CA ARG A 137 -23.70 -8.51 -3.81
C ARG A 137 -22.42 -9.12 -4.39
N ALA A 138 -21.27 -8.57 -4.00
CA ALA A 138 -19.96 -9.10 -4.35
C ALA A 138 -19.11 -9.26 -3.09
N TYR A 139 -18.17 -10.19 -3.16
CA TYR A 139 -17.06 -10.33 -2.24
C TYR A 139 -15.79 -9.97 -3.01
N ILE A 140 -14.93 -9.16 -2.40
CA ILE A 140 -13.66 -8.71 -2.92
C ILE A 140 -12.60 -9.02 -1.86
N ASN A 141 -11.54 -9.68 -2.28
CA ASN A 141 -10.34 -9.90 -1.49
C ASN A 141 -9.13 -9.42 -2.28
N ILE A 142 -8.44 -8.41 -1.80
CA ILE A 142 -7.17 -7.95 -2.36
C ILE A 142 -6.06 -8.40 -1.42
N SER A 143 -5.13 -9.18 -1.94
CA SER A 143 -4.03 -9.75 -1.17
C SER A 143 -2.66 -9.15 -1.50
N GLN A 144 -2.57 -8.36 -2.57
CA GLN A 144 -1.28 -7.82 -3.01
C GLN A 144 -1.43 -6.53 -3.81
N LEU A 145 -0.58 -5.56 -3.49
CA LEU A 145 -0.31 -4.38 -4.31
C LEU A 145 1.07 -4.51 -4.95
N ARG A 146 1.22 -4.09 -6.20
CA ARG A 146 2.52 -3.85 -6.84
C ARG A 146 2.82 -2.37 -6.80
N TYR A 147 4.07 -2.03 -6.49
CA TYR A 147 4.50 -0.64 -6.38
C TYR A 147 5.72 -0.35 -7.25
N TRP A 148 5.81 0.93 -7.62
CA TRP A 148 6.98 1.55 -8.24
C TRP A 148 7.23 2.86 -7.50
N VAL A 149 8.41 3.02 -6.94
CA VAL A 149 8.82 4.22 -6.22
C VAL A 149 10.10 4.75 -6.83
N THR A 150 10.18 6.05 -6.99
CA THR A 150 11.40 6.75 -7.40
C THR A 150 11.81 7.69 -6.30
N ILE A 151 13.05 7.55 -5.82
CA ILE A 151 13.60 8.30 -4.69
C ILE A 151 14.81 9.07 -5.20
N LEU A 152 14.78 10.40 -5.05
CA LEU A 152 15.89 11.29 -5.35
C LEU A 152 16.63 11.59 -4.05
N ALA A 153 17.96 11.43 -4.08
CA ALA A 153 18.81 11.58 -2.91
C ALA A 153 20.17 12.22 -3.24
N GLN A 154 20.84 12.72 -2.21
CA GLN A 154 22.25 13.10 -2.22
C GLN A 154 23.02 12.17 -1.27
N ILE A 155 23.99 11.44 -1.82
CA ILE A 155 24.84 10.48 -1.09
C ILE A 155 26.32 10.77 -1.37
#